data_AF-A0A2J8XEH8-F1
#
_entry.id   AF-A0A2J8XEH8-F1
#
_cell.length_a   1.000
_cell.length_b   1.000
_cell.length_c   1.000
_cell.angle_alpha   90.00
_cell.angle_beta   90.00
_cell.angle_gamma   90.00
#
_symmetry.space_group_name_H-M   'P 1'
#
loop_
_entity.id
_entity.type
_entity.pdbx_description
1 polymer ?
#
loop_
_entity_poly.entity_id
_entity_poly.type
_entity_poly.pdbx_seq_one_letter_code
_entity_poly.pdbx_strand_id
1 'polypeptide(L)'
;MKLENFKTSEIQELFDIFTYSKGASMARMLSCFLNEHLFVSALKSYLKTFSYSNAEQDDLWRHFQMAIDDQSTIILPATIKNIMDSWTHQSGFPVITLNVSTGVMKQEPFYLENIKNRTLLTSNETWIVPILWIKNGTTQPLVWLDQSSKVFPEMQVSDSDHDWVILNLNMTGYYRVNYDKLGWKKLNQQLEKDPK
;
A
#
# COMPACT_ATOMS: atom_id res chain seq x y z
N MET A 1 20.44 27.85 -9.98
CA MET A 1 20.01 27.47 -8.61
C MET A 1 18.89 28.43 -8.23
N LYS A 2 17.62 28.05 -8.42
CA LYS A 2 16.50 28.85 -7.91
C LYS A 2 16.43 28.55 -6.42
N LEU A 3 16.80 29.52 -5.59
CA LEU A 3 16.46 29.49 -4.17
C LEU A 3 14.94 29.64 -4.09
N GLU A 4 14.23 28.54 -3.91
CA GLU A 4 12.85 28.60 -3.45
C GLU A 4 12.90 29.15 -2.02
N ASN A 5 12.58 30.45 -1.89
CA ASN A 5 12.50 31.11 -0.60
C ASN A 5 11.21 30.67 0.10
N PHE A 6 11.25 29.49 0.72
CA PHE A 6 10.19 29.05 1.63
C PHE A 6 10.12 30.00 2.83
N LYS A 7 8.90 30.41 3.19
CA LYS A 7 8.67 31.13 4.45
C LYS A 7 8.81 30.15 5.61
N THR A 8 9.26 30.63 6.76
CA THR A 8 9.34 29.82 7.99
C THR A 8 8.01 29.12 8.32
N SER A 9 6.89 29.78 8.03
CA SER A 9 5.55 29.19 8.22
C SER A 9 5.29 27.99 7.31
N GLU A 10 5.70 28.05 6.05
CA GLU A 10 5.53 26.95 5.07
C GLU A 10 6.38 25.74 5.47
N ILE A 11 7.57 25.97 6.05
CA ILE A 11 8.40 24.89 6.60
C ILE A 11 7.72 24.25 7.81
N GLN A 12 7.10 25.04 8.70
CA GLN A 12 6.40 24.52 9.87
C GLN A 12 5.19 23.66 9.49
N GLU A 13 4.51 23.98 8.39
CA GLU A 13 3.39 23.20 7.87
C GLU A 13 3.80 21.78 7.42
N LEU A 14 5.07 21.57 7.03
CA LEU A 14 5.60 20.24 6.70
C LEU A 14 5.70 19.31 7.92
N PHE A 15 5.74 19.87 9.13
CA PHE A 15 5.85 19.11 10.39
C PHE A 15 4.46 18.78 10.96
N ASP A 16 3.57 18.24 10.12
CA ASP A 16 2.23 17.85 10.52
C ASP A 16 2.10 16.37 10.88
N ILE A 17 1.08 16.03 11.67
CA ILE A 17 0.82 14.64 12.09
C ILE A 17 0.57 13.70 10.91
N PHE A 18 0.10 14.24 9.77
CA PHE A 18 -0.14 13.47 8.56
C PHE A 18 1.17 13.01 7.92
N THR A 19 2.17 13.89 7.82
CA THR A 19 3.50 13.58 7.30
C THR A 19 4.16 12.49 8.13
N TYR A 20 4.13 12.60 9.46
CA TYR A 20 4.69 11.59 10.35
C TYR A 20 3.93 10.25 10.27
N SER A 21 2.60 10.27 10.36
CA SER A 21 1.79 9.03 10.41
C SER A 21 1.77 8.31 9.07
N LYS A 22 1.63 9.05 7.97
CA LYS A 22 1.71 8.52 6.60
C LYS A 22 3.12 7.99 6.33
N GLY A 23 4.16 8.76 6.66
CA GLY A 23 5.56 8.35 6.52
C GLY A 23 5.86 7.02 7.22
N ALA A 24 5.49 6.91 8.50
CA ALA A 24 5.68 5.68 9.28
C ALA A 24 4.89 4.49 8.70
N SER A 25 3.66 4.72 8.24
CA SER A 25 2.83 3.68 7.63
C SER A 25 3.41 3.19 6.29
N MET A 26 3.93 4.10 5.46
CA MET A 26 4.60 3.75 4.20
C MET A 26 5.91 2.99 4.46
N ALA A 27 6.69 3.40 5.47
CA ALA A 27 7.91 2.68 5.86
C ALA A 27 7.61 1.24 6.33
N ARG A 28 6.54 1.07 7.13
CA ARG A 28 6.05 -0.26 7.54
C ARG A 28 5.63 -1.09 6.34
N MET A 29 4.82 -0.52 5.44
CA MET A 29 4.38 -1.20 4.22
C MET A 29 5.57 -1.67 3.36
N LEU A 30 6.54 -0.77 3.14
CA LEU A 30 7.78 -1.04 2.40
C LEU A 30 8.58 -2.20 3.03
N SER A 31 8.79 -2.15 4.35
CA SER A 31 9.45 -3.23 5.09
C SER A 31 8.70 -4.56 4.98
N CYS A 32 7.37 -4.54 4.99
CA CYS A 32 6.57 -5.75 4.88
C CYS A 32 6.69 -6.45 3.52
N PHE A 33 6.62 -5.72 2.40
CA PHE A 33 6.72 -6.36 1.08
C PHE A 33 8.16 -6.64 0.62
N LEU A 34 9.16 -5.98 1.22
CA LEU A 34 10.58 -6.24 0.97
C LEU A 34 11.23 -7.22 1.92
N ASN A 35 10.53 -7.60 3.00
CA ASN A 35 11.10 -8.19 4.22
C ASN A 35 12.07 -7.24 4.99
N GLU A 36 12.14 -7.47 6.29
CA GLU A 36 12.88 -6.61 7.22
C GLU A 36 14.39 -6.62 6.96
N HIS A 37 14.96 -7.77 6.57
CA HIS A 37 16.39 -7.90 6.33
C HIS A 37 16.85 -7.04 5.15
N LEU A 38 16.14 -7.13 4.02
CA LEU A 38 16.45 -6.32 2.84
C LEU A 38 16.22 -4.84 3.14
N PHE A 39 15.10 -4.49 3.80
CA PHE A 39 14.79 -3.13 4.21
C PHE A 39 15.92 -2.49 5.05
N VAL A 40 16.37 -3.19 6.09
CA VAL A 40 17.45 -2.71 6.97
C VAL A 40 18.79 -2.62 6.21
N SER A 41 19.08 -3.58 5.33
CA SER A 41 20.30 -3.57 4.52
C SER A 41 20.34 -2.36 3.57
N ALA A 42 19.26 -2.10 2.85
CA ALA A 42 19.11 -0.93 1.98
C ALA A 42 19.26 0.38 2.76
N LEU A 43 18.61 0.47 3.92
CA LEU A 43 18.69 1.65 4.78
C LEU A 43 20.11 1.89 5.31
N LYS A 44 20.83 0.83 5.71
CA LYS A 44 22.25 0.93 6.12
C LYS A 44 23.12 1.45 4.97
N SER A 45 22.90 0.96 3.75
CA SER A 45 23.62 1.40 2.56
C SER A 45 23.39 2.89 2.28
N TYR A 46 22.13 3.32 2.33
CA TYR A 46 21.74 4.73 2.20
C TYR A 46 22.40 5.61 3.26
N LEU A 47 22.24 5.29 4.55
CA LEU A 47 22.78 6.08 5.66
C LEU A 47 24.30 6.21 5.58
N LYS A 48 25.01 5.13 5.21
CA LYS A 48 26.47 5.15 5.05
C LYS A 48 26.91 6.06 3.89
N THR A 49 26.16 6.05 2.79
CA THR A 49 26.49 6.82 1.58
C THR A 49 26.28 8.31 1.78
N PHE A 50 25.21 8.69 2.47
CA PHE A 50 24.86 10.09 2.74
C PHE A 50 25.28 10.60 4.12
N SER A 51 26.18 9.88 4.79
CA SER A 51 26.73 10.32 6.08
C SER A 51 27.36 11.70 5.94
N TYR A 52 26.95 12.62 6.81
CA TYR A 52 27.41 14.02 6.83
C TYR A 52 27.09 14.83 5.56
N SER A 53 26.12 14.38 4.77
CA SER A 53 25.64 15.06 3.56
C SER A 53 24.11 15.19 3.57
N ASN A 54 23.56 15.75 2.51
CA ASN A 54 22.12 15.82 2.26
C ASN A 54 21.70 14.74 1.24
N ALA A 55 20.42 14.41 1.22
CA ALA A 55 19.84 13.43 0.32
C ALA A 55 18.41 13.82 -0.06
N GLU A 56 17.96 13.35 -1.21
CA GLU A 56 16.59 13.53 -1.69
C GLU A 56 15.84 12.18 -1.72
N GLN A 57 14.54 12.22 -1.98
CA GLN A 57 13.70 11.00 -2.00
C GLN A 57 14.24 9.94 -2.98
N ASP A 58 14.69 10.36 -4.16
CA ASP A 58 15.18 9.46 -5.19
C ASP A 58 16.49 8.76 -4.80
N ASP A 59 17.29 9.36 -3.93
CA ASP A 59 18.49 8.73 -3.36
C ASP A 59 18.11 7.53 -2.50
N LEU A 60 17.06 7.65 -1.68
CA LEU A 60 16.57 6.54 -0.87
C LEU A 60 16.11 5.38 -1.77
N TRP A 61 15.28 5.66 -2.77
CA TRP A 61 14.76 4.65 -3.70
C TRP A 61 15.85 3.95 -4.49
N ARG A 62 16.92 4.66 -4.85
CA ARG A 62 18.09 4.06 -5.51
C ARG A 62 18.76 3.00 -4.64
N HIS A 63 18.98 3.26 -3.35
CA HIS A 63 19.58 2.28 -2.44
C HIS A 63 18.69 1.05 -2.22
N PHE A 64 17.38 1.25 -2.15
CA PHE A 64 16.42 0.14 -2.10
C PHE A 64 16.43 -0.68 -3.39
N GLN A 65 16.43 -0.03 -4.56
CA GLN A 65 16.50 -0.70 -5.85
C GLN A 65 17.79 -1.54 -5.96
N MET A 66 18.94 -0.99 -5.58
CA MET A 66 20.22 -1.73 -5.57
C MET A 66 20.16 -2.99 -4.70
N ALA A 67 19.54 -2.93 -3.52
CA ALA A 67 19.41 -4.08 -2.64
C ALA A 67 18.46 -5.16 -3.20
N ILE A 68 17.47 -4.76 -4.01
CA ILE A 68 16.59 -5.69 -4.71
C ILE A 68 17.30 -6.30 -5.91
N ASP A 69 18.07 -5.53 -6.66
CA ASP A 69 18.78 -6.01 -7.84
C ASP A 69 19.91 -7.00 -7.47
N ASP A 70 20.42 -6.95 -6.23
CA ASP A 70 21.44 -7.87 -5.69
C ASP A 70 20.86 -9.26 -5.31
N GLN A 71 19.56 -9.46 -5.45
CA GLN A 71 18.88 -10.72 -5.14
C GLN A 71 17.83 -11.10 -6.20
N SER A 72 17.39 -12.36 -6.22
CA SER A 72 16.45 -12.89 -7.22
C SER A 72 15.13 -13.44 -6.64
N THR A 73 14.89 -13.24 -5.35
CA THR A 73 13.73 -13.78 -4.61
C THR A 73 12.52 -12.85 -4.66
N ILE A 74 12.73 -11.55 -4.48
CA ILE A 74 11.67 -10.53 -4.51
C ILE A 74 11.59 -9.99 -5.94
N ILE A 75 10.44 -10.20 -6.56
CA ILE A 75 10.10 -9.69 -7.89
C ILE A 75 9.00 -8.65 -7.72
N LEU A 76 9.26 -7.44 -8.18
CA LEU A 76 8.34 -6.31 -8.09
C LEU A 76 7.66 -6.05 -9.44
N PRO A 77 6.42 -5.51 -9.44
CA PRO A 77 5.72 -5.17 -10.69
C PRO A 77 6.30 -3.95 -11.40
N ALA A 78 7.09 -3.12 -10.69
CA ALA A 78 7.75 -1.93 -11.19
C ALA A 78 8.99 -1.62 -10.33
N THR A 79 9.78 -0.61 -10.71
CA THR A 79 10.89 -0.13 -9.88
C THR A 79 10.38 0.37 -8.52
N ILE A 80 11.20 0.31 -7.47
CA ILE A 80 10.83 0.86 -6.15
C ILE A 80 10.42 2.32 -6.26
N LYS A 81 11.13 3.10 -7.09
CA LYS A 81 10.78 4.48 -7.37
C LYS A 81 9.34 4.61 -7.86
N ASN A 82 8.95 3.88 -8.90
CA ASN A 82 7.60 3.99 -9.46
C ASN A 82 6.53 3.54 -8.46
N ILE A 83 6.81 2.49 -7.67
CA ILE A 83 5.90 2.04 -6.62
C ILE A 83 5.73 3.15 -5.57
N MET A 84 6.82 3.64 -4.99
CA MET A 84 6.78 4.61 -3.89
C MET A 84 6.33 6.00 -4.34
N ASP A 85 6.63 6.39 -5.57
CA ASP A 85 6.14 7.65 -6.16
C ASP A 85 4.61 7.65 -6.23
N SER A 86 3.99 6.49 -6.50
CA SER A 86 2.52 6.36 -6.44
C SER A 86 1.98 6.59 -5.02
N TRP A 87 2.79 6.58 -3.97
CA TRP A 87 2.36 6.85 -2.60
C TRP A 87 2.74 8.24 -2.10
N THR A 88 3.89 8.77 -2.55
CA THR A 88 4.45 10.04 -2.03
C THR A 88 4.08 11.26 -2.86
N HIS A 89 3.85 11.12 -4.17
CA HIS A 89 3.52 12.26 -5.05
C HIS A 89 2.02 12.59 -5.13
N GLN A 90 1.16 11.72 -4.59
CA GLN A 90 -0.29 11.96 -4.55
C GLN A 90 -0.84 12.04 -3.13
N SER A 91 -1.87 12.88 -2.98
CA SER A 91 -2.60 13.05 -1.73
C SER A 91 -3.56 11.87 -1.48
N GLY A 92 -3.86 11.61 -0.21
CA GLY A 92 -4.79 10.54 0.17
C GLY A 92 -4.22 9.13 0.07
N PHE A 93 -5.12 8.16 -0.06
CA PHE A 93 -4.86 6.72 -0.16
C PHE A 93 -6.09 6.00 -0.74
N PRO A 94 -5.95 4.77 -1.27
CA PRO A 94 -7.06 4.07 -1.87
C PRO A 94 -7.92 3.30 -0.86
N VAL A 95 -9.19 3.11 -1.22
CA VAL A 95 -9.99 1.97 -0.76
C VAL A 95 -9.93 0.87 -1.81
N ILE A 96 -9.61 -0.33 -1.37
CA ILE A 96 -9.56 -1.54 -2.19
C ILE A 96 -10.86 -2.31 -1.98
N THR A 97 -11.67 -2.43 -3.02
CA THR A 97 -12.92 -3.18 -2.99
C THR A 97 -12.74 -4.53 -3.69
N LEU A 98 -12.96 -5.62 -2.97
CA LEU A 98 -13.00 -6.97 -3.53
C LEU A 98 -14.44 -7.45 -3.69
N ASN A 99 -14.80 -7.85 -4.91
CA ASN A 99 -16.00 -8.63 -5.15
C ASN A 99 -15.64 -10.11 -5.04
N VAL A 100 -16.01 -10.76 -3.94
CA VAL A 100 -15.65 -12.16 -3.69
C VAL A 100 -16.43 -13.14 -4.57
N SER A 101 -17.53 -12.71 -5.19
CA SER A 101 -18.30 -13.53 -6.12
C SER A 101 -17.60 -13.67 -7.48
N THR A 102 -16.80 -12.68 -7.89
CA THR A 102 -16.13 -12.64 -9.20
C THR A 102 -14.60 -12.61 -9.11
N GLY A 103 -14.04 -12.34 -7.92
CA GLY A 103 -12.61 -12.13 -7.73
C GLY A 103 -12.13 -10.77 -8.25
N VAL A 104 -13.03 -9.90 -8.72
CA VAL A 104 -12.68 -8.57 -9.22
C VAL A 104 -12.28 -7.68 -8.04
N MET A 105 -11.04 -7.19 -8.06
CA MET A 105 -10.52 -6.21 -7.11
C MET A 105 -10.36 -4.86 -7.81
N LYS A 106 -10.84 -3.80 -7.16
CA LYS A 106 -10.77 -2.42 -7.66
C LYS A 106 -10.18 -1.49 -6.63
N GLN A 107 -9.49 -0.44 -7.09
CA GLN A 107 -9.03 0.66 -6.26
C GLN A 107 -9.73 1.97 -6.65
N GLU A 108 -10.08 2.75 -5.64
CA GLU A 108 -10.62 4.10 -5.79
C GLU A 108 -10.05 4.99 -4.68
N PRO A 109 -9.81 6.29 -4.91
CA PRO A 109 -9.42 7.20 -3.83
C PRO A 109 -10.46 7.21 -2.70
N PHE A 110 -10.00 7.12 -1.44
CA PHE A 110 -10.89 7.13 -0.28
C PHE A 110 -11.16 8.55 0.24
N TYR A 111 -12.43 8.90 0.44
CA TYR A 111 -12.87 10.17 1.03
C TYR A 111 -13.91 9.90 2.13
N LEU A 112 -13.80 10.60 3.28
CA LEU A 112 -14.73 10.46 4.42
C LEU A 112 -16.10 11.09 4.16
N GLU A 113 -16.13 12.20 3.42
CA GLU A 113 -17.38 12.89 3.10
C GLU A 113 -17.90 12.45 1.72
N ASN A 114 -19.23 12.41 1.58
CA ASN A 114 -19.86 12.35 0.26
C ASN A 114 -19.62 13.68 -0.43
N ILE A 115 -18.44 13.83 -1.04
CA ILE A 115 -18.09 15.02 -1.81
C ILE A 115 -19.09 15.10 -2.95
N LYS A 116 -20.00 16.09 -2.88
CA LYS A 116 -21.14 16.27 -3.78
C LYS A 116 -20.72 16.40 -5.26
N ASN A 117 -19.43 16.65 -5.52
CA ASN A 117 -18.82 16.72 -6.85
C ASN A 117 -17.65 15.72 -6.98
N ARG A 118 -17.93 14.41 -6.99
CA ARG A 118 -16.92 13.38 -7.32
C ARG A 118 -16.25 13.59 -8.69
N THR A 119 -16.92 14.28 -9.61
CA THR A 119 -16.45 14.56 -10.98
C THR A 119 -15.29 15.57 -11.05
N LEU A 120 -15.03 16.35 -10.00
CA LEU A 120 -13.86 17.25 -9.94
C LEU A 120 -12.63 16.57 -9.30
N LEU A 121 -12.80 15.34 -8.78
CA LEU A 121 -11.79 14.59 -8.05
C LEU A 121 -11.40 13.28 -8.76
N THR A 122 -11.83 13.09 -10.01
CA THR A 122 -11.35 12.00 -10.86
C THR A 122 -9.92 12.27 -11.27
N SER A 123 -9.01 12.15 -10.31
CA SER A 123 -7.64 11.81 -10.60
C SER A 123 -7.65 10.39 -11.19
N ASN A 124 -7.07 10.22 -12.38
CA ASN A 124 -6.80 8.89 -12.95
C ASN A 124 -5.60 8.22 -12.27
N GLU A 125 -5.08 8.81 -11.19
CA GLU A 125 -3.93 8.27 -10.47
C GLU A 125 -4.33 6.97 -9.77
N THR A 126 -3.52 5.95 -10.00
CA THR A 126 -3.64 4.64 -9.38
C THR A 126 -2.42 4.43 -8.51
N TRP A 127 -2.61 3.77 -7.38
CA TRP A 127 -1.53 3.30 -6.53
C TRP A 127 -1.07 1.94 -7.02
N ILE A 128 0.23 1.65 -6.89
CA ILE A 128 0.75 0.29 -7.04
C ILE A 128 0.69 -0.37 -5.66
N VAL A 129 -0.34 -1.18 -5.44
CA VAL A 129 -0.72 -1.64 -4.09
C VAL A 129 -0.27 -3.07 -3.82
N PRO A 130 0.59 -3.29 -2.81
CA PRO A 130 0.91 -4.63 -2.32
C PRO A 130 -0.26 -5.16 -1.48
N ILE A 131 -0.82 -6.30 -1.87
CA ILE A 131 -1.95 -6.94 -1.21
C ILE A 131 -1.47 -8.18 -0.46
N LEU A 132 -1.26 -8.03 0.85
CA LEU A 132 -1.11 -9.16 1.77
C LEU A 132 -2.48 -9.66 2.18
N TRP A 133 -2.72 -10.97 2.06
CA TRP A 133 -4.05 -11.54 2.25
C TRP A 133 -4.00 -12.95 2.82
N ILE A 134 -5.14 -13.36 3.35
CA ILE A 134 -5.37 -14.66 3.97
C ILE A 134 -6.68 -15.22 3.43
N LYS A 135 -6.69 -16.53 3.19
CA LYS A 135 -7.90 -17.26 2.80
C LYS A 135 -8.06 -18.45 3.74
N ASN A 136 -9.22 -18.53 4.40
CA ASN A 136 -9.58 -19.66 5.27
C ASN A 136 -8.49 -19.97 6.32
N GLY A 137 -7.96 -18.93 6.97
CA GLY A 137 -6.90 -19.06 7.98
C GLY A 137 -5.48 -19.32 7.45
N THR A 138 -5.29 -19.46 6.13
CA THR A 138 -3.98 -19.70 5.51
C THR A 138 -3.48 -18.46 4.78
N THR A 139 -2.35 -17.91 5.22
CA THR A 139 -1.68 -16.78 4.56
C THR A 139 -1.33 -17.16 3.12
N GLN A 140 -1.65 -16.25 2.20
CA GLN A 140 -1.44 -16.46 0.77
C GLN A 140 -0.26 -15.64 0.27
N PRO A 141 0.32 -15.98 -0.91
CA PRO A 141 1.37 -15.18 -1.53
C PRO A 141 0.93 -13.73 -1.77
N LEU A 142 1.85 -12.78 -1.57
CA LEU A 142 1.65 -11.37 -1.89
C LEU A 142 1.24 -11.22 -3.36
N VAL A 143 0.22 -10.41 -3.63
CA VAL A 143 -0.15 -10.01 -4.99
C VAL A 143 -0.12 -8.49 -5.14
N TRP A 144 -0.07 -8.02 -6.38
CA TRP A 144 -0.03 -6.58 -6.69
C TRP A 144 -1.26 -6.16 -7.48
N LEU A 145 -1.92 -5.11 -6.98
CA LEU A 145 -2.91 -4.34 -7.75
C LEU A 145 -2.22 -3.10 -8.31
N ASP A 146 -1.75 -3.23 -9.55
CA ASP A 146 -0.99 -2.24 -10.32
C ASP A 146 -1.84 -1.47 -11.34
N GLN A 147 -3.15 -1.73 -11.35
CA GLN A 147 -4.14 -1.13 -12.23
C GLN A 147 -5.38 -0.73 -11.43
N SER A 148 -6.29 0.05 -12.02
CA SER A 148 -7.55 0.45 -11.37
C SER A 148 -8.45 -0.74 -11.02
N SER A 149 -8.35 -1.83 -11.78
CA SER A 149 -9.11 -3.07 -11.58
C SER A 149 -8.33 -4.27 -12.11
N LYS A 150 -8.39 -5.39 -11.39
CA LYS A 150 -7.79 -6.68 -11.81
C LYS A 150 -8.62 -7.85 -11.25
N VAL A 151 -8.55 -9.01 -11.89
CA VAL A 151 -9.26 -10.21 -11.44
C VAL A 151 -8.28 -11.15 -10.75
N PHE A 152 -8.64 -11.60 -9.56
CA PHE A 152 -7.93 -12.59 -8.75
C PHE A 152 -8.87 -13.78 -8.49
N PRO A 153 -8.95 -14.77 -9.39
CA PRO A 153 -9.85 -15.92 -9.27
C PRO A 153 -9.66 -16.70 -7.96
N GLU A 154 -8.44 -16.75 -7.44
CA GLU A 154 -8.08 -17.38 -6.17
C GLU A 154 -8.75 -16.73 -4.95
N MET A 155 -9.19 -15.47 -5.08
CA MET A 155 -9.92 -14.74 -4.05
C MET A 155 -11.44 -14.90 -4.16
N GLN A 156 -11.93 -15.68 -5.13
CA GLN A 156 -13.35 -16.01 -5.18
C GLN A 156 -13.74 -16.89 -3.99
N VAL A 157 -14.95 -16.64 -3.47
CA VAL A 157 -15.52 -17.35 -2.35
C VAL A 157 -16.74 -18.13 -2.82
N SER A 158 -16.80 -19.38 -2.41
CA SER A 158 -17.93 -20.29 -2.64
C SER A 158 -19.07 -20.07 -1.65
N ASP A 159 -20.19 -20.76 -1.86
CA ASP A 159 -21.31 -20.74 -0.93
C ASP A 159 -21.00 -21.43 0.42
N SER A 160 -19.87 -22.15 0.54
CA SER A 160 -19.43 -22.79 1.79
C SER A 160 -19.26 -21.80 2.94
N ASP A 161 -19.77 -22.13 4.13
CA ASP A 161 -19.66 -21.28 5.33
C ASP A 161 -18.21 -21.13 5.87
N HIS A 162 -17.27 -21.94 5.37
CA HIS A 162 -15.86 -21.91 5.79
C HIS A 162 -14.97 -21.17 4.79
N ASP A 163 -15.56 -20.58 3.74
CA ASP A 163 -14.81 -19.92 2.68
C ASP A 163 -14.92 -18.40 2.82
N TRP A 164 -13.80 -17.74 3.09
CA TRP A 164 -13.69 -16.31 3.33
C TRP A 164 -12.28 -15.82 3.00
N VAL A 165 -12.18 -14.52 2.69
CA VAL A 165 -10.93 -13.86 2.34
C VAL A 165 -10.81 -12.56 3.13
N ILE A 166 -9.64 -12.33 3.73
CA ILE A 166 -9.28 -11.04 4.32
C ILE A 166 -8.08 -10.46 3.58
N LEU A 167 -8.22 -9.23 3.10
CA LEU A 167 -7.13 -8.43 2.54
C LEU A 167 -6.50 -7.54 3.62
N ASN A 168 -5.30 -7.03 3.32
CA ASN A 168 -4.49 -6.19 4.20
C ASN A 168 -4.21 -6.85 5.56
N LEU A 169 -3.68 -8.09 5.52
CA LEU A 169 -3.32 -8.86 6.71
C LEU A 169 -2.41 -8.02 7.62
N ASN A 170 -2.72 -7.99 8.93
CA ASN A 170 -2.01 -7.19 9.94
C ASN A 170 -1.98 -5.67 9.68
N MET A 171 -2.86 -5.16 8.81
CA MET A 171 -2.96 -3.73 8.45
C MET A 171 -1.60 -3.12 8.07
N THR A 172 -0.78 -3.87 7.33
CA THR A 172 0.56 -3.43 6.93
C THR A 172 0.54 -2.45 5.77
N GLY A 173 -0.51 -2.50 4.94
CA GLY A 173 -0.70 -1.60 3.80
C GLY A 173 -1.44 -0.33 4.19
N TYR A 174 -1.01 0.81 3.62
CA TYR A 174 -1.63 2.12 3.85
C TYR A 174 -2.88 2.32 2.98
N TYR A 175 -3.86 1.43 3.11
CA TYR A 175 -5.12 1.47 2.36
C TYR A 175 -6.26 0.88 3.16
N ARG A 176 -7.50 1.23 2.81
CA ARG A 176 -8.71 0.64 3.39
C ARG A 176 -9.21 -0.52 2.53
N VAL A 177 -9.93 -1.44 3.15
CA VAL A 177 -10.53 -2.58 2.45
C VAL A 177 -12.04 -2.51 2.54
N ASN A 178 -12.70 -2.87 1.45
CA ASN A 178 -14.13 -3.07 1.37
C ASN A 178 -14.43 -4.38 0.62
N TYR A 179 -15.58 -4.97 0.91
CA TYR A 179 -16.07 -6.17 0.26
C TYR A 179 -17.48 -5.96 -0.28
N ASP A 180 -17.89 -6.78 -1.24
CA ASP A 180 -19.30 -6.92 -1.59
C ASP A 180 -20.10 -7.54 -0.43
N LYS A 181 -21.44 -7.53 -0.53
CA LYS A 181 -22.33 -8.00 0.55
C LYS A 181 -22.03 -9.44 0.96
N LEU A 182 -21.65 -10.29 0.01
CA LEU A 182 -21.28 -11.68 0.29
C LEU A 182 -20.00 -11.75 1.12
N GLY A 183 -18.94 -11.03 0.74
CA GLY A 183 -17.70 -10.99 1.50
C GLY A 183 -17.90 -10.51 2.94
N TRP A 184 -18.64 -9.41 3.14
CA TRP A 184 -18.98 -8.93 4.48
C TRP A 184 -19.78 -9.97 5.29
N LYS A 185 -20.75 -10.66 4.66
CA LYS A 185 -21.51 -11.72 5.32
C LYS A 185 -20.60 -12.86 5.78
N LYS A 186 -19.68 -13.31 4.92
CA LYS A 186 -18.75 -14.42 5.24
C LYS A 186 -17.81 -14.07 6.38
N LEU A 187 -17.29 -12.84 6.41
CA LEU A 187 -16.46 -12.36 7.53
C LEU A 187 -17.24 -12.27 8.84
N ASN A 188 -18.47 -11.76 8.80
CA ASN A 188 -19.33 -11.72 10.00
C ASN A 188 -19.61 -13.13 10.53
N GLN A 189 -19.95 -14.08 9.66
CA GLN A 189 -20.20 -15.47 10.04
C GLN A 189 -18.95 -16.12 10.66
N GLN A 190 -17.76 -15.88 10.09
CA GLN A 190 -16.51 -16.38 10.65
C GLN A 190 -16.29 -15.80 12.05
N LEU A 191 -16.42 -14.49 12.25
CA LEU A 191 -16.20 -13.83 13.54
C LEU A 191 -17.20 -14.28 14.62
N GLU A 192 -18.45 -14.54 14.25
CA GLU A 192 -19.47 -15.09 15.16
C GLU A 192 -19.17 -16.53 15.58
N LYS A 193 -18.61 -17.33 14.67
CA LYS A 193 -18.33 -18.75 14.90
C LYS A 193 -17.00 -18.97 15.62
N ASP A 194 -15.94 -18.34 15.12
CA ASP A 194 -14.60 -18.39 15.69
C ASP A 194 -13.83 -17.09 15.35
N PRO A 195 -13.74 -16.15 16.30
CA PRO A 195 -13.04 -14.90 16.09
C PRO A 195 -11.51 -15.02 16.14
N LYS A 196 -10.96 -16.21 16.45
CA LYS A 196 -9.52 -16.44 16.56
C LYS A 196 -8.86 -16.77 15.22
#